data_AF-A0A7S0JJ98-F1
#
_entry.id   AF-A0A7S0JJ98-F1
#
_cell.length_a   1.000
_cell.length_b   1.000
_cell.length_c   1.000
_cell.angle_alpha   90.00
_cell.angle_beta   90.00
_cell.angle_gamma   90.00
#
_symmetry.space_group_name_H-M   'P 1'
#
loop_
_entity.id
_entity.type
_entity.pdbx_description
1 polymer ?
#
loop_
_entity_poly.entity_id
_entity_poly.type
_entity_poly.pdbx_seq_one_letter_code
_entity_poly.pdbx_strand_id
1 'polypeptide(L)'
;HHPLWSRMALSYKGLRLLLLATALVSILGHGALSFPRPRNALDGNLAPWTTWSYPCDSTHKGDACAITFCEDGKNCQGSCPIAARNGVKGALSARNGQACYYFSNGCTVGCDTCDGTQNHVGHGGQRFLFNGSATEPPPNPWTGVGLQLDPASRKGLKVTPNCANPKGNATVCDPRLRTANTQAACGSRDDFYFYSPWRAPGSAPVIDACGSAGGRHPGQGIGGAGAQYENTSLARRGDVGSKLPPMAPQATWHVGALEEVGWTVMANHGGGYAYRLAPADAPLIEETFGKLALNFEGVSALRWDGDRSLQLEFDPAALGWQTDVGTVPKGSTWRKNPIPSGLWQREGPQFAPLCSESDACVAAAKKGSWGHGAQGDCRCSGFSNGGLLLPNLEVVDAVRVPATLAPGKYVLQWRWDCEETDQIWASCADVEVVA
;
A
#
# COMPACT_ATOMS: atom_id res chain seq x y z
N HIS A 1 47.02 22.10 59.87
CA HIS A 1 45.88 21.15 59.84
C HIS A 1 44.70 21.75 60.59
N HIS A 2 43.77 22.38 59.89
CA HIS A 2 42.51 22.90 60.43
C HIS A 2 41.34 22.23 59.67
N PRO A 3 40.33 21.66 60.34
CA PRO A 3 39.10 21.25 59.68
C PRO A 3 38.04 22.36 59.78
N LEU A 4 37.41 22.65 58.65
CA LEU A 4 36.28 23.57 58.51
C LEU A 4 34.97 22.79 58.35
N TRP A 5 34.08 22.95 59.33
CA TRP A 5 32.65 23.28 59.20
C TRP A 5 31.79 22.54 58.15
N SER A 6 30.93 21.65 58.65
CA SER A 6 29.73 21.14 57.95
C SER A 6 28.65 22.21 57.79
N ARG A 7 28.05 22.31 56.59
CA ARG A 7 26.72 22.90 56.37
C ARG A 7 25.85 21.97 55.51
N MET A 8 24.62 21.78 56.01
CA MET A 8 23.30 21.67 55.35
C MET A 8 23.26 21.81 53.80
N ALA A 9 22.29 21.27 53.04
CA ALA A 9 21.20 20.30 53.21
C ALA A 9 20.52 20.17 51.81
N LEU A 10 19.51 19.29 51.73
CA LEU A 10 18.38 19.22 50.77
C LEU A 10 18.41 18.21 49.59
N SER A 11 17.60 17.17 49.81
CA SER A 11 16.47 16.74 48.98
C SER A 11 16.74 16.23 47.56
N TYR A 12 17.01 14.93 47.46
CA TYR A 12 16.69 14.14 46.28
C TYR A 12 15.17 13.87 46.25
N LYS A 13 14.40 14.70 45.55
CA LYS A 13 13.06 14.31 45.06
C LYS A 13 13.23 13.65 43.70
N GLY A 14 12.65 12.46 43.58
CA GLY A 14 12.82 11.54 42.47
C GLY A 14 12.48 12.14 41.11
N LEU A 15 13.41 11.98 40.17
CA LEU A 15 13.16 12.14 38.76
C LEU A 15 12.65 10.79 38.23
N ARG A 16 11.32 10.64 38.14
CA ARG A 16 10.72 9.60 37.30
C ARG A 16 11.00 9.96 35.85
N LEU A 17 12.04 9.37 35.25
CA LEU A 17 12.13 9.28 33.79
C LEU A 17 10.95 8.43 33.32
N LEU A 18 9.89 9.08 32.83
CA LEU A 18 8.99 8.41 31.89
C LEU A 18 9.76 8.29 30.58
N LEU A 19 10.37 7.13 30.35
CA LEU A 19 10.63 6.63 29.01
C LEU A 19 9.25 6.45 28.36
N LEU A 20 8.79 7.45 27.61
CA LEU A 20 7.80 7.20 26.58
C LEU A 20 8.48 6.28 25.58
N ALA A 21 8.21 4.99 25.70
CA ALA A 21 8.43 4.05 24.62
C ALA A 21 7.59 4.54 23.44
N THR A 22 8.20 5.30 22.54
CA THR A 22 7.71 5.42 21.17
C THR A 22 7.78 4.01 20.61
N ALA A 23 6.67 3.28 20.67
CA ALA A 23 6.50 2.10 19.86
C ALA A 23 6.73 2.57 18.42
N LEU A 24 7.89 2.24 17.88
CA LEU A 24 8.11 2.20 16.45
C LEU A 24 7.14 1.11 15.96
N VAL A 25 5.90 1.51 15.69
CA VAL A 25 5.01 0.73 14.85
C VAL A 25 5.68 0.79 13.49
N SER A 26 6.46 -0.23 13.23
CA SER A 26 7.06 -0.49 11.96
C SER A 26 5.94 -0.89 11.02
N ILE A 27 5.75 -0.07 10.00
CA ILE A 27 4.53 -0.12 9.20
C ILE A 27 4.80 -1.05 8.04
N LEU A 28 4.22 -2.22 8.22
CA LEU A 28 3.83 -3.16 7.20
C LEU A 28 3.24 -2.36 6.03
N GLY A 29 3.73 -2.54 4.81
CA GLY A 29 2.97 -2.27 3.58
C GLY A 29 2.61 -3.63 3.02
N HIS A 30 1.37 -3.86 2.60
CA HIS A 30 1.01 -5.08 1.88
C HIS A 30 -0.17 -4.79 0.97
N GLY A 31 -0.03 -5.11 -0.32
CA GLY A 31 -1.09 -5.04 -1.30
C GLY A 31 -0.87 -6.05 -2.42
N ALA A 32 -1.95 -6.52 -3.02
CA ALA A 32 -1.90 -7.47 -4.12
C ALA A 32 -3.11 -7.37 -5.02
N LEU A 33 -2.92 -7.76 -6.28
CA LEU A 33 -4.04 -8.02 -7.20
C LEU A 33 -4.94 -9.12 -6.60
N SER A 34 -6.23 -8.84 -6.45
CA SER A 34 -7.24 -9.81 -6.00
C SER A 34 -7.97 -10.44 -7.19
N PHE A 35 -8.18 -9.68 -8.27
CA PHE A 35 -8.83 -10.17 -9.47
C PHE A 35 -8.23 -9.55 -10.76
N PRO A 36 -7.90 -10.36 -11.77
CA PRO A 36 -7.79 -11.82 -11.75
C PRO A 36 -6.73 -12.29 -10.74
N ARG A 37 -6.87 -13.51 -10.21
CA ARG A 37 -5.91 -14.01 -9.20
C ARG A 37 -4.49 -14.12 -9.79
N PRO A 38 -3.45 -13.57 -9.12
CA PRO A 38 -2.10 -13.49 -9.70
C PRO A 38 -1.31 -14.79 -9.58
N ARG A 39 -0.28 -14.95 -10.43
CA ARG A 39 0.78 -15.97 -10.33
C ARG A 39 1.52 -15.91 -8.99
N ASN A 40 1.61 -14.72 -8.40
CA ASN A 40 2.14 -14.47 -7.07
C ASN A 40 1.36 -15.23 -5.96
N ALA A 41 0.17 -15.74 -6.28
CA ALA A 41 -0.65 -16.59 -5.40
C ALA A 41 -0.25 -18.08 -5.40
N LEU A 42 0.95 -18.43 -5.88
CA LEU A 42 1.40 -19.82 -5.99
C LEU A 42 1.27 -20.63 -4.68
N ASP A 43 1.47 -19.96 -3.55
CA ASP A 43 1.38 -20.56 -2.21
C ASP A 43 -0.06 -20.79 -1.75
N GLY A 44 -1.06 -20.19 -2.41
CA GLY A 44 -2.44 -20.19 -1.96
C GLY A 44 -3.11 -21.57 -1.90
N ASN A 45 -2.48 -22.59 -2.48
CA ASN A 45 -2.90 -24.00 -2.39
C ASN A 45 -2.16 -24.78 -1.28
N LEU A 46 -1.28 -24.14 -0.51
CA LEU A 46 -0.62 -24.71 0.67
C LEU A 46 -1.37 -24.33 1.95
N ALA A 47 -1.10 -25.06 3.04
CA ALA A 47 -1.50 -24.61 4.37
C ALA A 47 -0.64 -23.38 4.79
N PRO A 48 -1.19 -22.42 5.57
CA PRO A 48 -2.55 -22.41 6.13
C PRO A 48 -3.62 -21.82 5.18
N TRP A 49 -3.24 -21.28 4.02
CA TRP A 49 -4.12 -20.48 3.15
C TRP A 49 -5.33 -21.23 2.61
N THR A 50 -5.22 -22.55 2.38
CA THR A 50 -6.33 -23.36 1.85
C THR A 50 -7.50 -23.53 2.81
N THR A 51 -7.26 -23.45 4.12
CA THR A 51 -8.25 -23.70 5.17
C THR A 51 -8.58 -22.46 6.00
N TRP A 52 -7.86 -21.35 5.77
CA TRP A 52 -8.05 -20.12 6.52
C TRP A 52 -9.39 -19.43 6.18
N SER A 53 -10.11 -18.96 7.21
CA SER A 53 -11.38 -18.23 7.08
C SER A 53 -11.47 -17.06 8.06
N TYR A 54 -12.27 -16.04 7.73
CA TYR A 54 -12.51 -14.88 8.59
C TYR A 54 -13.98 -14.76 9.01
N PRO A 55 -14.28 -14.36 10.26
CA PRO A 55 -13.39 -14.45 11.41
C PRO A 55 -13.13 -15.93 11.73
N CYS A 56 -11.90 -16.26 12.10
CA CYS A 56 -11.52 -17.64 12.36
C CYS A 56 -12.19 -18.24 13.63
N ASP A 57 -12.68 -17.39 14.55
CA ASP A 57 -13.82 -17.56 15.48
C ASP A 57 -13.94 -16.31 16.40
N SER A 58 -14.79 -16.33 17.43
CA SER A 58 -14.94 -15.23 18.41
C SER A 58 -13.77 -15.07 19.37
N THR A 59 -12.85 -16.04 19.43
CA THR A 59 -11.69 -16.03 20.32
C THR A 59 -10.41 -15.55 19.63
N HIS A 60 -10.40 -15.55 18.28
CA HIS A 60 -9.23 -15.30 17.44
C HIS A 60 -8.03 -16.19 17.81
N LYS A 61 -8.28 -17.44 18.25
CA LYS A 61 -7.24 -18.39 18.69
C LYS A 61 -7.32 -19.70 17.92
N GLY A 62 -6.16 -20.33 17.70
CA GLY A 62 -6.02 -21.65 17.09
C GLY A 62 -5.30 -21.64 15.73
N ASP A 63 -4.92 -22.82 15.25
CA ASP A 63 -4.10 -22.98 14.03
C ASP A 63 -4.82 -22.48 12.75
N ALA A 64 -6.15 -22.44 12.75
CA ALA A 64 -6.97 -21.89 11.66
C ALA A 64 -7.04 -20.34 11.66
N CYS A 65 -6.48 -19.69 12.68
CA CYS A 65 -6.32 -18.23 12.79
C CYS A 65 -4.89 -17.77 12.43
N ALA A 66 -4.01 -18.67 11.97
CA ALA A 66 -2.56 -18.49 12.01
C ALA A 66 -1.94 -17.54 10.97
N ILE A 67 -2.72 -16.96 10.04
CA ILE A 67 -2.18 -15.95 9.13
C ILE A 67 -1.88 -14.68 9.92
N THR A 68 -0.59 -14.46 10.17
CA THR A 68 -0.07 -13.25 10.82
C THR A 68 0.83 -12.47 9.88
N PHE A 69 0.77 -11.15 9.99
CA PHE A 69 1.74 -10.25 9.40
C PHE A 69 2.76 -9.91 10.48
N CYS A 70 4.03 -10.23 10.25
CA CYS A 70 5.10 -10.05 11.23
C CYS A 70 6.34 -9.40 10.63
N GLU A 71 7.22 -8.94 11.51
CA GLU A 71 8.48 -8.30 11.14
C GLU A 71 9.75 -9.04 11.57
N ASP A 72 9.64 -10.03 12.46
CA ASP A 72 10.78 -10.84 12.89
C ASP A 72 11.13 -11.96 11.89
N GLY A 73 10.41 -12.01 10.76
CA GLY A 73 10.58 -13.00 9.69
C GLY A 73 10.20 -14.42 10.09
N LYS A 74 9.35 -14.58 11.11
CA LYS A 74 8.87 -15.89 11.56
C LYS A 74 7.35 -15.93 11.55
N ASN A 75 6.77 -16.88 10.83
CA ASN A 75 5.32 -17.06 10.69
C ASN A 75 4.65 -15.91 9.91
N CYS A 76 5.35 -15.36 8.91
CA CYS A 76 4.84 -14.22 8.14
C CYS A 76 3.99 -14.70 6.96
N GLN A 77 2.90 -15.38 7.30
CA GLN A 77 2.00 -16.07 6.38
C GLN A 77 0.83 -15.18 5.93
N GLY A 78 0.97 -13.85 6.04
CA GLY A 78 0.03 -12.83 5.58
C GLY A 78 -0.57 -13.13 4.21
N SER A 79 -1.84 -12.76 4.01
CA SER A 79 -2.50 -12.90 2.71
C SER A 79 -3.33 -11.67 2.37
N CYS A 80 -3.23 -11.22 1.11
CA CYS A 80 -4.18 -10.25 0.57
C CYS A 80 -4.74 -10.79 -0.77
N PRO A 81 -6.06 -11.02 -0.88
CA PRO A 81 -7.05 -10.80 0.16
C PRO A 81 -7.03 -11.87 1.25
N ILE A 82 -7.55 -11.53 2.43
CA ILE A 82 -8.01 -12.56 3.38
C ILE A 82 -9.37 -13.09 2.94
N ALA A 83 -9.78 -14.22 3.51
CA ALA A 83 -11.13 -14.73 3.30
C ALA A 83 -12.22 -13.73 3.73
N ALA A 84 -13.30 -13.73 2.98
CA ALA A 84 -14.53 -13.05 3.33
C ALA A 84 -15.16 -13.61 4.61
N ARG A 85 -16.12 -12.87 5.15
CA ARG A 85 -17.05 -13.38 6.15
C ARG A 85 -17.83 -14.61 5.65
N ASN A 86 -18.16 -15.52 6.56
CA ASN A 86 -18.99 -16.69 6.29
C ASN A 86 -20.33 -16.32 5.63
N GLY A 87 -20.71 -17.08 4.60
CA GLY A 87 -21.99 -16.93 3.90
C GLY A 87 -21.99 -15.97 2.71
N VAL A 88 -20.87 -15.33 2.38
CA VAL A 88 -20.76 -14.47 1.19
C VAL A 88 -20.59 -15.33 -0.07
N LYS A 89 -21.47 -15.16 -1.06
CA LYS A 89 -21.43 -15.89 -2.33
C LYS A 89 -20.35 -15.30 -3.25
N GLY A 90 -19.46 -16.14 -3.76
CA GLY A 90 -18.32 -15.65 -4.57
C GLY A 90 -17.25 -14.93 -3.74
N ALA A 91 -17.25 -15.17 -2.43
CA ALA A 91 -16.36 -14.62 -1.43
C ALA A 91 -14.88 -14.62 -1.82
N LEU A 92 -14.18 -13.58 -1.34
CA LEU A 92 -12.72 -13.61 -1.25
C LEU A 92 -12.24 -14.77 -0.38
N SER A 93 -11.03 -15.24 -0.66
CA SER A 93 -10.37 -16.33 0.08
C SER A 93 -8.92 -15.96 0.32
N ALA A 94 -8.28 -16.58 1.32
CA ALA A 94 -6.84 -16.46 1.55
C ALA A 94 -5.98 -17.19 0.48
N ARG A 95 -6.59 -17.69 -0.60
CA ARG A 95 -5.89 -18.41 -1.69
C ARG A 95 -5.02 -17.51 -2.57
N ASN A 96 -4.87 -16.25 -2.21
CA ASN A 96 -3.77 -15.43 -2.72
C ASN A 96 -2.43 -15.73 -2.06
N GLY A 97 -2.40 -16.57 -1.01
CA GLY A 97 -1.16 -16.93 -0.34
C GLY A 97 -0.41 -15.68 0.09
N GLN A 98 0.89 -15.65 -0.17
CA GLN A 98 1.78 -14.53 0.11
C GLN A 98 1.89 -13.52 -1.04
N ALA A 99 0.92 -13.44 -1.97
CA ALA A 99 0.98 -12.50 -3.10
C ALA A 99 1.22 -11.05 -2.65
N CYS A 100 0.73 -10.70 -1.47
CA CYS A 100 0.89 -9.38 -0.85
C CYS A 100 2.27 -9.10 -0.26
N TYR A 101 3.25 -9.99 -0.47
CA TYR A 101 4.65 -9.79 -0.15
C TYR A 101 5.51 -9.62 -1.41
N TYR A 102 4.90 -9.52 -2.60
CA TYR A 102 5.63 -9.25 -3.84
C TYR A 102 5.64 -7.75 -4.14
N PHE A 103 6.83 -7.16 -4.02
CA PHE A 103 7.03 -5.72 -4.27
C PHE A 103 8.48 -5.42 -4.62
N SER A 104 8.82 -4.15 -4.78
CA SER A 104 10.18 -3.65 -4.92
C SER A 104 10.44 -2.58 -3.87
N ASN A 105 11.49 -2.73 -3.09
CA ASN A 105 11.87 -1.78 -2.02
C ASN A 105 13.05 -0.91 -2.46
N GLY A 106 13.11 0.32 -1.96
CA GLY A 106 14.21 1.26 -2.22
C GLY A 106 14.18 1.81 -3.64
N CYS A 107 12.99 1.95 -4.20
CA CYS A 107 12.75 2.47 -5.54
C CYS A 107 12.33 3.93 -5.44
N THR A 108 13.14 4.84 -5.97
CA THR A 108 12.83 6.28 -5.96
C THR A 108 12.87 6.88 -7.35
N VAL A 109 12.09 7.94 -7.53
CA VAL A 109 12.03 8.71 -8.77
C VAL A 109 13.41 9.22 -9.12
N GLY A 110 13.81 8.99 -10.37
CA GLY A 110 15.08 9.41 -10.93
C GLY A 110 16.25 8.48 -10.68
N CYS A 111 16.09 7.41 -9.91
CA CYS A 111 17.13 6.39 -9.79
C CYS A 111 17.06 5.35 -10.91
N ASP A 112 18.21 4.81 -11.31
CA ASP A 112 18.29 3.79 -12.36
C ASP A 112 17.92 2.39 -11.83
N THR A 113 18.09 2.15 -10.53
CA THR A 113 17.83 0.86 -9.88
C THR A 113 17.23 1.05 -8.48
N CYS A 114 16.52 0.04 -8.00
CA CYS A 114 16.15 -0.03 -6.59
C CYS A 114 17.29 -0.64 -5.77
N ASP A 115 17.53 -0.12 -4.57
CA ASP A 115 18.56 -0.69 -3.68
C ASP A 115 18.08 -1.95 -2.92
N GLY A 116 16.77 -2.20 -2.85
CA GLY A 116 16.17 -3.36 -2.17
C GLY A 116 16.19 -3.29 -0.65
N THR A 117 16.51 -2.14 -0.05
CA THR A 117 16.80 -2.00 1.38
C THR A 117 16.14 -0.79 2.03
N GLN A 118 16.23 0.38 1.41
CA GLN A 118 15.68 1.62 1.93
C GLN A 118 14.19 1.66 1.62
N ASN A 119 13.42 2.35 2.46
CA ASN A 119 11.95 2.39 2.36
C ASN A 119 11.38 3.79 2.64
N HIS A 120 12.25 4.76 2.91
CA HIS A 120 11.94 6.02 3.58
C HIS A 120 13.05 7.07 3.40
N VAL A 121 13.74 7.11 2.25
CA VAL A 121 14.92 7.98 2.14
C VAL A 121 14.48 9.43 2.11
N GLY A 122 14.78 10.09 3.22
CA GLY A 122 14.49 11.50 3.41
C GLY A 122 13.20 11.83 4.13
N HIS A 123 12.39 10.82 4.51
CA HIS A 123 11.13 11.00 5.21
C HIS A 123 10.84 9.80 6.15
N GLY A 124 10.54 10.08 7.41
CA GLY A 124 10.13 9.11 8.43
C GLY A 124 10.26 9.66 9.86
N GLY A 125 11.12 10.68 10.02
CA GLY A 125 11.26 11.44 11.28
C GLY A 125 10.32 12.64 11.39
N GLN A 126 9.53 12.95 10.36
CA GLN A 126 8.58 14.06 10.39
C GLN A 126 7.48 13.79 11.42
N ARG A 127 7.01 14.87 12.01
CA ARG A 127 5.84 14.86 12.89
C ARG A 127 4.96 16.03 12.55
N PHE A 128 3.66 15.81 12.47
CA PHE A 128 2.65 16.84 12.33
C PHE A 128 1.99 17.14 13.67
N LEU A 129 1.68 18.41 13.87
CA LEU A 129 0.93 18.91 15.01
C LEU A 129 -0.44 19.40 14.52
N PHE A 130 -1.49 19.06 15.26
CA PHE A 130 -2.80 19.64 15.08
C PHE A 130 -2.97 20.84 16.02
N ASN A 131 -3.19 22.03 15.46
CA ASN A 131 -3.30 23.30 16.18
C ASN A 131 -2.16 23.51 17.21
N GLY A 132 -0.93 23.15 16.82
CA GLY A 132 0.27 23.28 17.65
C GLY A 132 0.45 22.19 18.72
N SER A 133 -0.43 21.17 18.74
CA SER A 133 -0.39 20.06 19.68
C SER A 133 -0.19 18.72 18.97
N ALA A 134 0.42 17.75 19.64
CA ALA A 134 0.50 16.36 19.15
C ALA A 134 -0.81 15.58 19.37
N THR A 135 -1.85 16.22 19.89
CA THR A 135 -3.16 15.61 20.12
C THR A 135 -3.85 15.27 18.81
N GLU A 136 -4.58 14.16 18.83
CA GLU A 136 -5.45 13.74 17.72
C GLU A 136 -6.45 14.83 17.32
N PRO A 137 -6.52 15.18 16.03
CA PRO A 137 -7.56 16.03 15.51
C PRO A 137 -8.93 15.34 15.62
N PRO A 138 -10.03 16.12 15.60
CA PRO A 138 -11.37 15.55 15.49
C PRO A 138 -11.49 14.72 14.21
N PRO A 139 -12.39 13.72 14.14
CA PRO A 139 -12.48 12.71 13.06
C PRO A 139 -12.78 13.22 11.64
N ASN A 140 -12.83 14.55 11.44
CA ASN A 140 -12.95 15.18 10.13
C ASN A 140 -11.75 16.11 9.78
N PRO A 141 -10.48 15.73 9.99
CA PRO A 141 -9.35 16.63 9.73
C PRO A 141 -8.64 16.31 8.41
N TRP A 142 -9.25 15.45 7.59
CA TRP A 142 -8.74 14.99 6.31
C TRP A 142 -8.33 16.13 5.39
N THR A 143 -8.97 17.29 5.55
CA THR A 143 -8.73 18.53 4.80
C THR A 143 -7.40 19.20 5.11
N GLY A 144 -6.67 18.74 6.14
CA GLY A 144 -5.40 19.33 6.55
C GLY A 144 -5.52 20.63 7.35
N VAL A 145 -6.74 21.14 7.57
CA VAL A 145 -6.96 22.37 8.32
C VAL A 145 -6.49 22.17 9.76
N GLY A 146 -5.56 23.02 10.20
CA GLY A 146 -4.95 22.96 11.53
C GLY A 146 -3.75 22.02 11.65
N LEU A 147 -3.44 21.22 10.63
CA LEU A 147 -2.25 20.36 10.61
C LEU A 147 -1.02 21.13 10.10
N GLN A 148 0.07 21.07 10.86
CA GLN A 148 1.33 21.75 10.54
C GLN A 148 2.52 20.84 10.84
N LEU A 149 3.53 20.87 9.97
CA LEU A 149 4.77 20.16 10.22
C LEU A 149 5.47 20.74 11.46
N ASP A 150 5.78 19.87 12.42
CA ASP A 150 6.49 20.21 13.64
C ASP A 150 7.87 20.79 13.28
N PRO A 151 8.16 22.07 13.63
CA PRO A 151 9.44 22.69 13.37
C PRO A 151 10.64 21.92 13.94
N ALA A 152 10.44 21.16 15.03
CA ALA A 152 11.49 20.32 15.62
C ALA A 152 11.86 19.15 14.69
N SER A 153 10.86 18.51 14.08
CA SER A 153 11.08 17.40 13.15
C SER A 153 11.66 17.87 11.81
N ARG A 154 11.21 19.03 11.34
CA ARG A 154 11.60 19.63 10.05
C ARG A 154 13.11 19.80 9.89
N LYS A 155 13.84 20.15 10.95
CA LYS A 155 15.29 20.41 10.90
C LYS A 155 16.11 19.18 10.50
N GLY A 156 15.60 17.98 10.73
CA GLY A 156 16.28 16.72 10.42
C GLY A 156 15.91 16.11 9.08
N LEU A 157 14.90 16.64 8.38
CA LEU A 157 14.41 16.08 7.13
C LEU A 157 15.39 16.35 5.99
N LYS A 158 15.67 15.31 5.19
CA LYS A 158 16.57 15.38 4.04
C LYS A 158 15.87 14.80 2.82
N VAL A 159 15.08 15.61 2.12
CA VAL A 159 14.34 15.15 0.94
C VAL A 159 15.32 14.93 -0.22
N THR A 160 15.81 13.70 -0.36
CA THR A 160 16.78 13.31 -1.40
C THR A 160 16.47 11.88 -1.87
N PRO A 161 16.67 11.57 -3.16
CA PRO A 161 16.46 10.22 -3.68
C PRO A 161 17.58 9.25 -3.24
N ASN A 162 17.40 7.95 -3.50
CA ASN A 162 18.27 6.87 -3.00
C ASN A 162 19.56 6.70 -3.80
N CYS A 163 19.83 7.61 -4.74
CA CYS A 163 20.93 7.53 -5.68
C CYS A 163 21.65 8.87 -5.79
N ALA A 164 22.94 8.80 -6.13
CA ALA A 164 23.81 9.97 -6.22
C ALA A 164 23.45 10.93 -7.37
N ASN A 165 22.89 10.40 -8.46
CA ASN A 165 22.64 11.15 -9.70
C ASN A 165 21.20 10.94 -10.19
N PRO A 166 20.18 11.52 -9.51
CA PRO A 166 18.80 11.34 -9.91
C PRO A 166 18.49 12.00 -11.26
N LYS A 167 17.75 11.30 -12.10
CA LYS A 167 17.30 11.71 -13.43
C LYS A 167 15.79 11.96 -13.43
N GLY A 168 15.41 13.22 -13.24
CA GLY A 168 14.00 13.62 -13.22
C GLY A 168 13.48 13.86 -11.80
N ASN A 169 12.26 14.39 -11.76
CA ASN A 169 11.61 14.93 -10.56
C ASN A 169 10.13 14.54 -10.54
N ALA A 170 9.45 14.84 -9.44
CA ALA A 170 8.00 14.72 -9.35
C ALA A 170 7.29 15.40 -10.53
N THR A 171 6.30 14.71 -11.09
CA THR A 171 5.35 15.21 -12.08
C THR A 171 3.95 15.38 -11.51
N VAL A 172 3.61 14.61 -10.46
CA VAL A 172 2.37 14.78 -9.69
C VAL A 172 2.57 15.90 -8.67
N CYS A 173 2.14 17.10 -9.06
CA CYS A 173 2.11 18.28 -8.19
C CYS A 173 0.71 18.67 -7.74
N ASP A 174 -0.36 18.20 -8.40
CA ASP A 174 -1.74 18.48 -8.02
C ASP A 174 -2.07 17.82 -6.67
N PRO A 175 -2.47 18.59 -5.64
CA PRO A 175 -2.86 18.06 -4.34
C PRO A 175 -3.97 17.01 -4.39
N ARG A 176 -4.87 17.06 -5.38
CA ARG A 176 -5.98 16.11 -5.51
C ARG A 176 -5.49 14.69 -5.79
N LEU A 177 -4.36 14.56 -6.49
CA LEU A 177 -3.72 13.29 -6.84
C LEU A 177 -2.84 12.75 -5.72
N ARG A 178 -2.43 13.57 -4.74
CA ARG A 178 -1.60 13.11 -3.61
C ARG A 178 -2.45 12.46 -2.53
N THR A 179 -1.88 11.47 -1.85
CA THR A 179 -2.54 10.74 -0.74
C THR A 179 -2.07 11.18 0.64
N ALA A 180 -0.86 11.74 0.72
CA ALA A 180 -0.21 12.23 1.93
C ALA A 180 0.46 13.58 1.66
N ASN A 181 0.77 14.33 2.71
CA ASN A 181 1.41 15.65 2.63
C ASN A 181 0.79 16.59 1.59
N THR A 182 -0.54 16.56 1.45
CA THR A 182 -1.28 17.19 0.34
C THR A 182 -1.18 18.72 0.32
N GLN A 183 -0.89 19.33 1.47
CA GLN A 183 -0.73 20.76 1.68
C GLN A 183 0.65 21.30 1.26
N ALA A 184 1.67 20.45 1.11
CA ALA A 184 3.01 20.92 0.81
C ALA A 184 3.12 21.43 -0.65
N ALA A 185 3.66 22.64 -0.80
CA ALA A 185 3.98 23.17 -2.12
C ALA A 185 4.97 22.24 -2.84
N CYS A 186 4.69 21.93 -4.11
CA CYS A 186 5.46 20.96 -4.87
C CYS A 186 6.96 21.33 -4.93
N GLY A 187 7.84 20.40 -4.56
CA GLY A 187 9.30 20.60 -4.55
C GLY A 187 9.81 21.55 -3.47
N SER A 188 8.95 22.00 -2.56
CA SER A 188 9.38 22.78 -1.40
C SER A 188 10.12 21.89 -0.40
N ARG A 189 10.81 22.51 0.57
CA ARG A 189 11.45 21.79 1.68
C ARG A 189 10.47 21.00 2.58
N ASP A 190 9.17 21.25 2.45
CA ASP A 190 8.12 20.54 3.19
C ASP A 190 7.50 19.42 2.36
N ASP A 191 7.92 19.24 1.11
CA ASP A 191 7.44 18.20 0.22
C ASP A 191 8.28 16.93 0.39
N PHE A 192 8.17 16.27 1.55
CA PHE A 192 9.08 15.18 1.91
C PHE A 192 8.83 13.86 1.19
N TYR A 193 7.73 13.74 0.43
CA TYR A 193 7.48 12.61 -0.47
C TYR A 193 7.93 12.88 -1.90
N PHE A 194 8.60 14.00 -2.20
CA PHE A 194 8.89 14.44 -3.57
C PHE A 194 9.56 13.40 -4.48
N TYR A 195 10.31 12.45 -3.92
CA TYR A 195 10.99 11.38 -4.66
C TYR A 195 10.33 10.01 -4.54
N SER A 196 9.23 9.89 -3.82
CA SER A 196 8.47 8.64 -3.68
C SER A 196 7.85 8.24 -5.03
N PRO A 197 7.70 6.93 -5.33
CA PRO A 197 7.26 6.43 -6.64
C PRO A 197 6.03 7.14 -7.23
N TRP A 198 4.99 7.36 -6.43
CA TRP A 198 3.74 7.97 -6.90
C TRP A 198 3.93 9.41 -7.42
N ARG A 199 4.99 10.10 -6.98
CA ARG A 199 5.25 11.47 -7.42
C ARG A 199 5.63 11.58 -8.88
N ALA A 200 6.03 10.50 -9.53
CA ALA A 200 6.16 10.44 -10.98
C ALA A 200 5.72 9.05 -11.46
N PRO A 201 4.41 8.83 -11.67
CA PRO A 201 3.81 7.50 -11.84
C PRO A 201 4.47 6.72 -12.96
N GLY A 202 4.97 5.52 -12.64
CA GLY A 202 5.61 4.63 -13.60
C GLY A 202 7.11 4.87 -13.79
N SER A 203 7.66 5.99 -13.31
CA SER A 203 9.04 6.38 -13.61
C SER A 203 10.09 5.74 -12.71
N ALA A 204 9.74 5.46 -11.45
CA ALA A 204 10.66 4.79 -10.53
C ALA A 204 10.96 3.37 -11.03
N PRO A 205 12.22 2.89 -10.86
CA PRO A 205 12.62 1.56 -11.27
C PRO A 205 11.92 0.50 -10.42
N VAL A 206 11.97 -0.76 -10.84
CA VAL A 206 11.50 -1.91 -10.06
C VAL A 206 12.62 -2.96 -9.96
N ILE A 207 12.60 -3.77 -8.90
CA ILE A 207 13.43 -4.99 -8.83
C ILE A 207 12.92 -5.99 -9.87
N ASP A 208 11.60 -6.15 -9.94
CA ASP A 208 10.92 -7.01 -10.89
C ASP A 208 9.54 -6.44 -11.24
N ALA A 209 9.14 -6.57 -12.51
CA ALA A 209 7.86 -6.07 -13.02
C ALA A 209 6.65 -6.74 -12.36
N CYS A 210 6.80 -7.97 -11.86
CA CYS A 210 5.74 -8.70 -11.15
C CYS A 210 6.04 -8.81 -9.64
N GLY A 211 6.94 -7.95 -9.13
CA GLY A 211 7.37 -7.89 -7.73
C GLY A 211 8.40 -8.96 -7.36
N SER A 212 9.14 -8.73 -6.29
CA SER A 212 10.07 -9.69 -5.69
C SER A 212 9.53 -10.16 -4.34
N ALA A 213 9.64 -11.45 -4.05
CA ALA A 213 9.21 -12.05 -2.79
C ALA A 213 9.96 -11.41 -1.61
N GLY A 214 9.23 -10.60 -0.84
CA GLY A 214 9.72 -9.81 0.28
C GLY A 214 10.40 -8.49 -0.10
N GLY A 215 10.30 -8.06 -1.36
CA GLY A 215 10.69 -6.71 -1.77
C GLY A 215 12.18 -6.44 -1.90
N ARG A 216 13.04 -7.45 -1.83
CA ARG A 216 14.50 -7.28 -1.75
C ARG A 216 15.22 -8.14 -2.76
N HIS A 217 16.45 -7.73 -3.10
CA HIS A 217 17.31 -8.54 -3.96
C HIS A 217 17.68 -9.87 -3.27
N PRO A 218 17.89 -10.96 -4.03
CA PRO A 218 18.39 -12.22 -3.49
C PRO A 218 19.62 -12.03 -2.59
N GLY A 219 19.58 -12.62 -1.40
CA GLY A 219 20.69 -12.56 -0.43
C GLY A 219 20.65 -11.39 0.56
N GLN A 220 19.76 -10.41 0.41
CA GLN A 220 19.68 -9.28 1.34
C GLN A 220 19.00 -9.60 2.69
N GLY A 221 18.34 -10.76 2.83
CA GLY A 221 17.72 -11.21 4.08
C GLY A 221 16.47 -10.40 4.48
N ILE A 222 16.11 -10.42 5.78
CA ILE A 222 14.97 -9.66 6.33
C ILE A 222 15.29 -8.17 6.41
N GLY A 223 14.35 -7.33 5.97
CA GLY A 223 14.44 -5.87 6.03
C GLY A 223 13.23 -5.25 6.73
N GLY A 224 13.29 -3.93 6.95
CA GLY A 224 12.18 -3.16 7.53
C GLY A 224 11.05 -2.85 6.52
N ALA A 225 9.96 -2.26 7.02
CA ALA A 225 8.74 -1.91 6.28
C ALA A 225 8.15 -3.05 5.43
N GLY A 226 7.87 -4.19 6.06
CA GLY A 226 7.22 -5.31 5.38
C GLY A 226 8.13 -6.11 4.44
N ALA A 227 9.45 -5.87 4.41
CA ALA A 227 10.40 -6.62 3.59
C ALA A 227 10.67 -8.05 4.13
N GLN A 228 9.63 -8.86 3.97
CA GLN A 228 9.37 -10.14 4.62
C GLN A 228 8.82 -11.11 3.57
N TYR A 229 9.18 -12.39 3.68
CA TYR A 229 8.53 -13.47 2.95
C TYR A 229 8.86 -14.76 3.67
N GLU A 230 7.83 -15.56 3.98
CA GLU A 230 8.01 -16.88 4.56
C GLU A 230 8.32 -17.86 3.44
N ASN A 231 9.44 -18.57 3.54
CA ASN A 231 9.79 -19.52 2.49
C ASN A 231 8.79 -20.68 2.49
N THR A 232 8.36 -21.09 1.30
CA THR A 232 7.49 -22.25 1.10
C THR A 232 8.22 -23.33 0.32
N SER A 233 7.52 -24.41 0.00
CA SER A 233 8.01 -25.41 -0.94
C SER A 233 8.04 -24.92 -2.40
N LEU A 234 7.47 -23.75 -2.70
CA LEU A 234 7.26 -23.25 -4.06
C LEU A 234 8.07 -21.98 -4.37
N ALA A 235 8.32 -21.13 -3.38
CA ALA A 235 9.13 -19.94 -3.53
C ALA A 235 9.85 -19.58 -2.23
N ARG A 236 10.87 -18.75 -2.38
CA ARG A 236 11.66 -18.20 -1.28
C ARG A 236 11.88 -16.72 -1.48
N ARG A 237 12.26 -16.07 -0.39
CA ARG A 237 12.62 -14.64 -0.39
C ARG A 237 13.62 -14.30 -1.50
N GLY A 238 13.33 -13.22 -2.22
CA GLY A 238 14.12 -12.73 -3.35
C GLY A 238 13.74 -13.35 -4.69
N ASP A 239 12.95 -14.44 -4.73
CA ASP A 239 12.42 -14.95 -5.99
C ASP A 239 11.53 -13.88 -6.65
N VAL A 240 11.63 -13.77 -7.98
CA VAL A 240 10.98 -12.70 -8.74
C VAL A 240 9.72 -13.19 -9.45
N GLY A 241 8.68 -12.36 -9.42
CA GLY A 241 7.34 -12.63 -9.95
C GLY A 241 7.33 -12.95 -11.43
N SER A 242 8.18 -12.27 -12.21
CA SER A 242 8.28 -12.44 -13.67
C SER A 242 8.79 -13.82 -14.10
N LYS A 243 9.37 -14.58 -13.16
CA LYS A 243 9.89 -15.93 -13.37
C LYS A 243 9.03 -17.01 -12.73
N LEU A 244 7.93 -16.64 -12.08
CA LEU A 244 6.98 -17.60 -11.56
C LEU A 244 6.31 -18.39 -12.70
N PRO A 245 6.01 -19.68 -12.47
CA PRO A 245 5.35 -20.49 -13.49
C PRO A 245 4.00 -19.88 -13.87
N PRO A 246 3.59 -19.97 -15.15
CA PRO A 246 2.26 -19.57 -15.56
C PRO A 246 1.18 -20.36 -14.81
N MET A 247 0.07 -19.69 -14.52
CA MET A 247 -1.15 -20.30 -14.03
C MET A 247 -2.17 -20.45 -15.17
N ALA A 248 -3.15 -21.33 -14.97
CA ALA A 248 -4.32 -21.34 -15.85
C ALA A 248 -4.98 -19.95 -15.80
N PRO A 249 -5.36 -19.35 -16.96
CA PRO A 249 -6.01 -18.05 -16.98
C PRO A 249 -7.18 -18.00 -16.00
N GLN A 250 -7.20 -16.96 -15.17
CA GLN A 250 -8.25 -16.79 -14.16
C GLN A 250 -9.41 -15.93 -14.68
N ALA A 251 -9.24 -15.32 -15.86
CA ALA A 251 -10.25 -14.59 -16.60
C ALA A 251 -10.05 -14.74 -18.11
N THR A 252 -11.17 -14.75 -18.84
CA THR A 252 -11.21 -14.61 -20.29
C THR A 252 -11.70 -13.22 -20.61
N TRP A 253 -10.91 -12.46 -21.37
CA TRP A 253 -11.16 -11.06 -21.70
C TRP A 253 -11.48 -10.92 -23.18
N HIS A 254 -12.39 -10.01 -23.51
CA HIS A 254 -12.79 -9.76 -24.89
C HIS A 254 -12.12 -8.49 -25.44
N VAL A 255 -11.63 -8.55 -26.67
CA VAL A 255 -11.10 -7.36 -27.34
C VAL A 255 -12.14 -6.26 -27.40
N GLY A 256 -11.75 -5.02 -27.08
CA GLY A 256 -12.66 -3.88 -27.05
C GLY A 256 -13.65 -3.86 -25.88
N ALA A 257 -13.64 -4.86 -24.98
CA ALA A 257 -14.50 -4.86 -23.80
C ALA A 257 -13.91 -4.04 -22.65
N LEU A 258 -14.78 -3.74 -21.69
CA LEU A 258 -14.39 -3.28 -20.36
C LEU A 258 -14.33 -4.49 -19.44
N GLU A 259 -13.15 -4.74 -18.90
CA GLU A 259 -12.88 -5.91 -18.06
C GLU A 259 -12.63 -5.47 -16.62
N GLU A 260 -13.20 -6.21 -15.69
CA GLU A 260 -13.05 -5.91 -14.26
C GLU A 260 -11.66 -6.32 -13.77
N VAL A 261 -11.08 -5.47 -12.94
CA VAL A 261 -9.85 -5.74 -12.18
C VAL A 261 -10.06 -5.30 -10.74
N GLY A 262 -9.39 -5.98 -9.81
CA GLY A 262 -9.49 -5.71 -8.39
C GLY A 262 -8.15 -5.90 -7.71
N TRP A 263 -7.86 -5.06 -6.72
CA TRP A 263 -6.72 -5.22 -5.84
C TRP A 263 -7.11 -4.90 -4.41
N THR A 264 -6.34 -5.42 -3.46
CA THR A 264 -6.57 -5.23 -2.03
C THR A 264 -5.32 -4.66 -1.37
N VAL A 265 -5.54 -3.97 -0.27
CA VAL A 265 -4.50 -3.37 0.55
C VAL A 265 -4.79 -3.67 2.01
N MET A 266 -3.80 -4.25 2.69
CA MET A 266 -3.85 -4.37 4.14
C MET A 266 -3.26 -3.12 4.79
N ALA A 267 -2.11 -2.70 4.27
CA ALA A 267 -1.36 -1.65 4.89
C ALA A 267 -0.98 -0.62 3.84
N ASN A 268 -1.58 0.56 4.04
CA ASN A 268 -1.84 1.52 3.00
C ASN A 268 -0.82 2.65 3.02
N HIS A 269 0.11 2.59 2.06
CA HIS A 269 1.13 3.61 1.81
C HIS A 269 0.68 4.69 0.81
N GLY A 270 -0.64 4.88 0.67
CA GLY A 270 -1.20 5.86 -0.23
C GLY A 270 -0.85 5.59 -1.69
N GLY A 271 -0.46 6.60 -2.45
CA GLY A 271 0.04 6.44 -3.82
C GLY A 271 -1.04 6.31 -4.90
N GLY A 272 -0.69 5.63 -5.99
CA GLY A 272 -1.58 5.36 -7.10
C GLY A 272 -1.10 4.21 -7.99
N TYR A 273 -1.98 3.72 -8.83
CA TYR A 273 -1.82 2.43 -9.49
C TYR A 273 -2.28 2.43 -10.95
N ALA A 274 -1.79 1.45 -11.70
CA ALA A 274 -2.12 1.21 -13.10
C ALA A 274 -2.10 -0.27 -13.46
N TYR A 275 -2.70 -0.58 -14.61
CA TYR A 275 -2.77 -1.92 -15.19
C TYR A 275 -2.17 -1.94 -16.60
N ARG A 276 -1.46 -3.01 -16.93
CA ARG A 276 -0.77 -3.18 -18.21
C ARG A 276 -0.79 -4.63 -18.66
N LEU A 277 -0.69 -4.88 -19.96
CA LEU A 277 -0.58 -6.23 -20.51
C LEU A 277 0.78 -6.46 -21.17
N ALA A 278 1.23 -7.70 -21.15
CA ALA A 278 2.33 -8.19 -21.98
C ALA A 278 1.93 -9.53 -22.61
N PRO A 279 2.32 -9.85 -23.86
CA PRO A 279 2.19 -11.20 -24.39
C PRO A 279 2.86 -12.20 -23.46
N ALA A 280 2.22 -13.34 -23.20
CA ALA A 280 2.71 -14.29 -22.20
C ALA A 280 4.03 -14.98 -22.57
N ASP A 281 4.38 -14.98 -23.86
CA ASP A 281 5.64 -15.50 -24.41
C ASP A 281 6.74 -14.43 -24.56
N ALA A 282 6.43 -13.16 -24.28
CA ALA A 282 7.39 -12.07 -24.28
C ALA A 282 8.13 -11.95 -22.93
N PRO A 283 9.30 -11.28 -22.90
CA PRO A 283 9.95 -10.94 -21.63
C PRO A 283 9.03 -10.09 -20.74
N LEU A 284 8.72 -10.58 -19.54
CA LEU A 284 7.88 -9.89 -18.55
C LEU A 284 8.70 -8.83 -17.79
N ILE A 285 8.96 -7.70 -18.44
CA ILE A 285 9.73 -6.55 -17.93
C ILE A 285 8.94 -5.24 -18.14
N GLU A 286 9.28 -4.17 -17.41
CA GLU A 286 8.59 -2.87 -17.51
C GLU A 286 8.51 -2.34 -18.95
N GLU A 287 9.55 -2.54 -19.77
CA GLU A 287 9.55 -2.11 -21.17
C GLU A 287 8.46 -2.82 -21.99
N THR A 288 8.24 -4.12 -21.76
CA THR A 288 7.22 -4.90 -22.47
C THR A 288 5.83 -4.51 -22.00
N PHE A 289 5.60 -4.44 -20.69
CA PHE A 289 4.32 -3.98 -20.14
C PHE A 289 4.00 -2.54 -20.55
N GLY A 290 5.02 -1.68 -20.62
CA GLY A 290 4.89 -0.30 -21.06
C GLY A 290 4.42 -0.13 -22.51
N LYS A 291 4.49 -1.17 -23.34
CA LYS A 291 3.96 -1.11 -24.71
C LYS A 291 2.43 -1.20 -24.76
N LEU A 292 1.79 -1.69 -23.69
CA LEU A 292 0.36 -1.94 -23.64
C LEU A 292 -0.20 -1.60 -22.25
N ALA A 293 -0.13 -0.31 -21.89
CA ALA A 293 -0.84 0.23 -20.75
C ALA A 293 -2.35 0.27 -21.02
N LEU A 294 -3.15 -0.16 -20.04
CA LEU A 294 -4.61 -0.19 -20.16
C LEU A 294 -5.23 1.09 -19.63
N ASN A 295 -6.26 1.57 -20.32
CA ASN A 295 -7.01 2.74 -19.89
C ASN A 295 -8.08 2.34 -18.89
N PHE A 296 -8.17 3.07 -17.79
CA PHE A 296 -9.34 3.03 -16.93
C PHE A 296 -10.55 3.66 -17.61
N GLU A 297 -11.74 3.08 -17.42
CA GLU A 297 -12.99 3.66 -17.91
C GLU A 297 -14.12 3.48 -16.89
N GLY A 298 -14.98 4.48 -16.79
CA GLY A 298 -16.12 4.46 -15.87
C GLY A 298 -15.73 4.64 -14.40
N VAL A 299 -16.63 4.24 -13.51
CA VAL A 299 -16.50 4.38 -12.06
C VAL A 299 -15.52 3.35 -11.49
N SER A 300 -14.99 3.65 -10.30
CA SER A 300 -14.35 2.68 -9.42
C SER A 300 -15.32 2.28 -8.32
N ALA A 301 -15.02 1.22 -7.59
CA ALA A 301 -15.73 0.86 -6.38
C ALA A 301 -14.78 0.41 -5.25
N LEU A 302 -15.17 0.73 -4.01
CA LEU A 302 -14.72 -0.04 -2.86
C LEU A 302 -15.65 -1.24 -2.68
N ARG A 303 -15.11 -2.46 -2.61
CA ARG A 303 -15.88 -3.71 -2.47
C ARG A 303 -15.41 -4.51 -1.26
N TRP A 304 -16.34 -4.91 -0.39
CA TRP A 304 -16.02 -5.71 0.78
C TRP A 304 -16.38 -7.17 0.56
N ASP A 305 -15.52 -8.07 1.06
CA ASP A 305 -15.73 -9.52 1.05
C ASP A 305 -15.87 -10.15 -0.35
N GLY A 306 -15.63 -9.38 -1.42
CA GLY A 306 -15.95 -9.79 -2.80
C GLY A 306 -17.43 -9.67 -3.14
N ASP A 307 -18.25 -9.10 -2.24
CA ASP A 307 -19.68 -8.96 -2.44
C ASP A 307 -20.01 -7.71 -3.26
N ARG A 308 -20.48 -7.91 -4.49
CA ARG A 308 -20.87 -6.83 -5.39
C ARG A 308 -22.01 -5.97 -4.84
N SER A 309 -22.88 -6.51 -3.99
CA SER A 309 -23.99 -5.76 -3.37
C SER A 309 -23.52 -4.78 -2.29
N LEU A 310 -22.30 -4.98 -1.77
CA LEU A 310 -21.67 -4.11 -0.79
C LEU A 310 -20.73 -3.08 -1.43
N GLN A 311 -20.81 -2.86 -2.74
CA GLN A 311 -19.97 -1.88 -3.41
C GLN A 311 -20.36 -0.43 -3.08
N LEU A 312 -19.35 0.40 -2.90
CA LEU A 312 -19.46 1.85 -2.84
C LEU A 312 -18.78 2.41 -4.09
N GLU A 313 -19.58 2.79 -5.08
CA GLU A 313 -19.11 3.35 -6.34
C GLU A 313 -18.76 4.83 -6.21
N PHE A 314 -17.76 5.27 -6.98
CA PHE A 314 -17.36 6.66 -7.09
C PHE A 314 -16.70 6.91 -8.45
N ASP A 315 -16.71 8.17 -8.92
CA ASP A 315 -16.09 8.58 -10.17
C ASP A 315 -14.71 9.22 -9.90
N PRO A 316 -13.59 8.52 -10.18
CA PRO A 316 -12.26 9.07 -9.94
C PRO A 316 -11.94 10.27 -10.84
N ALA A 317 -12.48 10.31 -12.05
CA ALA A 317 -12.24 11.42 -12.96
C ALA A 317 -12.93 12.69 -12.45
N ALA A 318 -14.18 12.58 -11.98
CA ALA A 318 -14.91 13.69 -11.38
C ALA A 318 -14.22 14.23 -10.10
N LEU A 319 -13.58 13.35 -9.33
CA LEU A 319 -12.84 13.72 -8.12
C LEU A 319 -11.44 14.30 -8.41
N GLY A 320 -10.96 14.24 -9.66
CA GLY A 320 -9.59 14.59 -10.02
C GLY A 320 -8.55 13.60 -9.47
N TRP A 321 -8.95 12.34 -9.32
CA TRP A 321 -8.15 11.22 -8.80
C TRP A 321 -7.61 10.32 -9.91
N GLN A 322 -7.67 10.77 -11.17
CA GLN A 322 -7.12 10.09 -12.35
C GLN A 322 -6.21 11.04 -13.11
N THR A 323 -5.09 10.53 -13.64
CA THR A 323 -4.16 11.30 -14.47
C THR A 323 -3.54 10.43 -15.57
N ASP A 324 -3.27 11.03 -16.71
CA ASP A 324 -2.41 10.53 -17.79
C ASP A 324 -1.22 11.48 -18.06
N VAL A 325 -1.11 12.55 -17.28
CA VAL A 325 -0.10 13.59 -17.41
C VAL A 325 1.10 13.28 -16.52
N GLY A 326 2.30 13.37 -17.10
CA GLY A 326 3.54 13.14 -16.36
C GLY A 326 3.81 11.68 -16.01
N THR A 327 3.12 10.75 -16.68
CA THR A 327 3.20 9.31 -16.43
C THR A 327 4.23 8.63 -17.34
N VAL A 328 4.68 7.44 -16.94
CA VAL A 328 5.55 6.56 -17.73
C VAL A 328 4.86 5.20 -17.89
N PRO A 329 4.58 4.74 -19.12
CA PRO A 329 4.74 5.44 -20.41
C PRO A 329 3.92 6.72 -20.50
N LYS A 330 4.35 7.66 -21.34
CA LYS A 330 3.65 8.94 -21.54
C LYS A 330 2.21 8.71 -21.98
N GLY A 331 1.25 9.30 -21.28
CA GLY A 331 -0.17 9.17 -21.58
C GLY A 331 -0.81 7.89 -21.05
N SER A 332 -0.06 7.05 -20.32
CA SER A 332 -0.68 5.93 -19.58
C SER A 332 -1.54 6.48 -18.45
N THR A 333 -2.74 5.93 -18.27
CA THR A 333 -3.66 6.37 -17.21
C THR A 333 -3.34 5.72 -15.87
N TRP A 334 -3.41 6.50 -14.80
CA TRP A 334 -3.23 6.08 -13.42
C TRP A 334 -4.36 6.60 -12.55
N ARG A 335 -4.74 5.84 -11.53
CA ARG A 335 -5.70 6.26 -10.50
C ARG A 335 -5.01 6.37 -9.15
N LYS A 336 -5.36 7.41 -8.38
CA LYS A 336 -4.96 7.58 -6.99
C LYS A 336 -5.61 6.46 -6.15
N ASN A 337 -4.87 5.94 -5.18
CA ASN A 337 -5.42 5.05 -4.17
C ASN A 337 -6.53 5.78 -3.39
N PRO A 338 -7.79 5.30 -3.44
CA PRO A 338 -8.94 6.02 -2.90
C PRO A 338 -9.11 5.89 -1.39
N ILE A 339 -8.23 5.16 -0.72
CA ILE A 339 -8.31 4.88 0.71
C ILE A 339 -7.32 5.81 1.44
N PRO A 340 -7.77 6.69 2.36
CA PRO A 340 -6.85 7.47 3.18
C PRO A 340 -6.16 6.56 4.20
N SER A 341 -4.88 6.81 4.53
CA SER A 341 -4.14 5.97 5.50
C SER A 341 -4.49 6.28 6.96
N GLY A 342 -4.99 7.49 7.25
CA GLY A 342 -5.36 7.94 8.60
C GLY A 342 -4.19 8.31 9.51
N LEU A 343 -2.95 8.12 9.04
CA LEU A 343 -1.72 8.32 9.81
C LEU A 343 -1.19 9.76 9.73
N TRP A 344 -2.06 10.75 9.96
CA TRP A 344 -1.75 12.17 9.76
C TRP A 344 -0.55 12.67 10.58
N GLN A 345 -0.25 12.11 11.77
CA GLN A 345 0.90 12.54 12.58
C GLN A 345 2.22 12.37 11.84
N ARG A 346 2.33 11.31 11.04
CA ARG A 346 3.57 10.99 10.32
C ARG A 346 3.46 11.39 8.86
N GLU A 347 2.30 11.16 8.26
CA GLU A 347 2.09 11.31 6.82
C GLU A 347 1.62 12.72 6.42
N GLY A 348 1.23 13.52 7.40
CA GLY A 348 0.65 14.84 7.19
C GLY A 348 -0.79 14.79 6.68
N PRO A 349 -1.32 15.96 6.28
CA PRO A 349 -2.62 16.09 5.63
C PRO A 349 -2.84 15.09 4.50
N GLN A 350 -4.04 14.51 4.47
CA GLN A 350 -4.46 13.52 3.49
C GLN A 350 -5.64 14.06 2.68
N PHE A 351 -6.65 13.23 2.44
CA PHE A 351 -7.86 13.55 1.69
C PHE A 351 -9.07 12.94 2.37
N ALA A 352 -10.24 13.54 2.14
CA ALA A 352 -11.49 13.08 2.75
C ALA A 352 -11.91 11.71 2.19
N PRO A 353 -12.52 10.84 3.02
CA PRO A 353 -13.11 9.60 2.56
C PRO A 353 -14.23 9.87 1.55
N LEU A 354 -14.62 8.84 0.79
CA LEU A 354 -15.60 8.92 -0.30
C LEU A 354 -17.00 9.36 0.14
N CYS A 355 -17.32 9.15 1.42
CA CYS A 355 -18.59 9.51 2.03
C CYS A 355 -18.41 9.91 3.49
N SER A 356 -19.48 10.38 4.12
CA SER A 356 -19.49 10.63 5.57
C SER A 356 -19.52 9.32 6.33
N GLU A 357 -18.62 9.19 7.30
CA GLU A 357 -18.55 8.00 8.14
C GLU A 357 -19.76 7.84 9.05
N SER A 358 -20.03 6.59 9.44
CA SER A 358 -21.09 6.28 10.41
C SER A 358 -20.79 6.90 11.78
N ASP A 359 -21.84 7.16 12.56
CA ASP A 359 -21.69 7.63 13.95
C ASP A 359 -20.86 6.66 14.81
N ALA A 360 -20.95 5.36 14.53
CA ALA A 360 -20.15 4.32 15.19
C ALA A 360 -18.66 4.49 14.88
N CYS A 361 -18.30 4.69 13.61
CA CYS A 361 -16.92 4.96 13.21
C CYS A 361 -16.39 6.26 13.85
N VAL A 362 -17.18 7.34 13.78
CA VAL A 362 -16.83 8.63 14.38
C VAL A 362 -16.62 8.51 15.90
N ALA A 363 -17.47 7.75 16.59
CA ALA A 363 -17.34 7.50 18.02
C ALA A 363 -16.11 6.65 18.38
N ALA A 364 -15.75 5.67 17.54
CA ALA A 364 -14.54 4.87 17.71
C ALA A 364 -13.28 5.72 17.54
N ALA A 365 -13.20 6.55 16.50
CA ALA A 365 -12.09 7.46 16.26
C ALA A 365 -11.84 8.42 17.44
N LYS A 366 -12.91 8.98 18.03
CA LYS A 366 -12.82 9.88 19.19
C LYS A 366 -12.17 9.27 20.44
N LYS A 367 -12.19 7.94 20.58
CA LYS A 367 -11.57 7.24 21.71
C LYS A 367 -10.07 6.98 21.51
N GLY A 368 -9.47 7.59 20.49
CA GLY A 368 -8.09 7.29 20.07
C GLY A 368 -7.97 5.88 19.51
N SER A 369 -9.09 5.28 19.10
CA SER A 369 -9.20 3.91 18.63
C SER A 369 -9.39 3.91 17.11
N TRP A 370 -8.55 4.68 16.39
CA TRP A 370 -8.48 4.59 14.93
C TRP A 370 -8.20 3.14 14.54
N GLY A 371 -9.15 2.53 13.84
CA GLY A 371 -9.12 1.09 13.57
C GLY A 371 -9.71 0.21 14.68
N HIS A 372 -10.70 0.68 15.48
CA HIS A 372 -11.47 -0.14 16.43
C HIS A 372 -12.99 0.19 16.42
N GLY A 373 -13.65 0.04 15.27
CA GLY A 373 -15.12 -0.01 15.14
C GLY A 373 -15.52 -1.28 14.39
N ALA A 374 -16.72 -1.83 14.58
CA ALA A 374 -17.12 -3.10 13.97
C ALA A 374 -16.88 -3.10 12.45
N GLN A 375 -16.56 -4.26 11.87
CA GLN A 375 -16.24 -4.34 10.45
C GLN A 375 -17.40 -3.79 9.60
N GLY A 376 -17.10 -2.76 8.81
CA GLY A 376 -18.08 -2.04 8.00
C GLY A 376 -18.58 -0.73 8.61
N ASP A 377 -18.24 -0.43 9.87
CA ASP A 377 -18.59 0.85 10.50
C ASP A 377 -17.87 2.02 9.82
N CYS A 378 -16.57 1.86 9.53
CA CYS A 378 -15.74 2.85 8.85
C CYS A 378 -15.65 2.60 7.33
N ARG A 379 -16.81 2.38 6.70
CA ARG A 379 -16.90 1.99 5.28
C ARG A 379 -16.31 3.05 4.35
N CYS A 380 -16.44 4.34 4.66
CA CYS A 380 -16.08 5.40 3.72
C CYS A 380 -14.55 5.60 3.60
N SER A 381 -13.83 5.40 4.71
CA SER A 381 -12.36 5.42 4.81
C SER A 381 -11.74 4.05 4.60
N GLY A 382 -12.53 2.97 4.63
CA GLY A 382 -12.05 1.60 4.53
C GLY A 382 -11.47 1.03 5.83
N PHE A 383 -11.40 1.81 6.92
CA PHE A 383 -10.85 1.33 8.20
C PHE A 383 -11.68 0.20 8.83
N SER A 384 -11.02 -0.65 9.62
CA SER A 384 -11.60 -1.88 10.18
C SER A 384 -11.40 -2.03 11.69
N ASN A 385 -12.14 -2.97 12.31
CA ASN A 385 -12.08 -3.27 13.76
C ASN A 385 -10.82 -4.07 14.15
N GLY A 386 -9.93 -3.48 14.93
CA GLY A 386 -8.80 -4.16 15.56
C GLY A 386 -7.44 -4.03 14.86
N GLY A 387 -7.26 -3.15 13.87
CA GLY A 387 -5.96 -2.95 13.24
C GLY A 387 -5.99 -2.24 11.88
N LEU A 388 -4.88 -2.34 11.13
CA LEU A 388 -4.72 -1.91 9.74
C LEU A 388 -5.88 -2.42 8.85
N LEU A 389 -6.12 -1.77 7.70
CA LEU A 389 -7.21 -2.12 6.76
C LEU A 389 -7.33 -3.63 6.59
N LEU A 390 -8.52 -4.20 6.76
CA LEU A 390 -8.70 -5.62 6.50
C LEU A 390 -8.54 -5.88 4.99
N PRO A 391 -7.70 -6.85 4.58
CA PRO A 391 -7.46 -7.11 3.17
C PRO A 391 -8.63 -7.80 2.46
N ASN A 392 -9.84 -7.83 3.05
CA ASN A 392 -11.08 -8.17 2.34
C ASN A 392 -11.79 -6.93 1.78
N LEU A 393 -11.22 -5.74 1.92
CA LEU A 393 -11.56 -4.56 1.12
C LEU A 393 -10.77 -4.58 -0.20
N GLU A 394 -11.49 -4.51 -1.31
CA GLU A 394 -10.93 -4.35 -2.64
C GLU A 394 -11.19 -2.94 -3.17
N VAL A 395 -10.23 -2.42 -3.91
CA VAL A 395 -10.43 -1.35 -4.88
C VAL A 395 -10.65 -2.02 -6.23
N VAL A 396 -11.81 -1.76 -6.84
CA VAL A 396 -12.28 -2.39 -8.07
C VAL A 396 -12.40 -1.34 -9.16
N ASP A 397 -11.94 -1.70 -10.36
CA ASP A 397 -11.95 -0.85 -11.54
C ASP A 397 -12.37 -1.63 -12.78
N ALA A 398 -12.70 -0.90 -13.85
CA ALA A 398 -12.81 -1.45 -15.19
C ALA A 398 -11.70 -0.88 -16.08
N VAL A 399 -11.07 -1.77 -16.84
CA VAL A 399 -10.02 -1.41 -17.80
C VAL A 399 -10.42 -1.81 -19.22
N ARG A 400 -10.12 -0.95 -20.19
CA ARG A 400 -10.44 -1.20 -21.59
C ARG A 400 -9.37 -2.07 -22.25
N VAL A 401 -9.78 -3.23 -22.75
CA VAL A 401 -8.95 -4.04 -23.65
C VAL A 401 -8.97 -3.38 -25.04
N PRO A 402 -7.81 -3.10 -25.66
CA PRO A 402 -7.80 -2.49 -26.99
C PRO A 402 -8.50 -3.39 -28.02
N ALA A 403 -9.41 -2.82 -28.82
CA ALA A 403 -10.13 -3.55 -29.86
C ALA A 403 -9.21 -4.10 -30.97
N THR A 404 -8.00 -3.55 -31.07
CA THR A 404 -6.96 -3.99 -32.02
C THR A 404 -6.01 -5.02 -31.43
N LEU A 405 -6.18 -5.42 -30.17
CA LEU A 405 -5.32 -6.40 -29.52
C LEU A 405 -5.53 -7.77 -30.18
N ALA A 406 -4.45 -8.46 -30.53
CA ALA A 406 -4.57 -9.81 -31.08
C ALA A 406 -5.06 -10.78 -29.98
N PRO A 407 -6.04 -11.66 -30.25
CA PRO A 407 -6.39 -12.74 -29.33
C PRO A 407 -5.18 -13.61 -28.99
N GLY A 408 -5.10 -14.09 -27.75
CA GLY A 408 -3.98 -14.89 -27.27
C GLY A 408 -3.81 -14.87 -25.76
N LYS A 409 -2.71 -15.44 -25.29
CA LYS A 409 -2.35 -15.47 -23.86
C LYS A 409 -1.55 -14.23 -23.50
N TYR A 410 -2.00 -13.54 -22.46
CA TYR A 410 -1.33 -12.35 -21.93
C TYR A 410 -1.11 -12.48 -20.43
N VAL A 411 -0.19 -11.66 -19.94
CA VAL A 411 0.01 -11.41 -18.52
C VAL A 411 -0.46 -10.00 -18.22
N LEU A 412 -1.38 -9.86 -17.28
CA LEU A 412 -1.77 -8.60 -16.68
C LEU A 412 -0.80 -8.26 -15.56
N GLN A 413 -0.19 -7.08 -15.61
CA GLN A 413 0.52 -6.47 -14.51
C GLN A 413 -0.40 -5.47 -13.81
N TRP A 414 -0.47 -5.58 -12.49
CA TRP A 414 -0.86 -4.50 -11.60
C TRP A 414 0.39 -3.91 -10.96
N ARG A 415 0.50 -2.59 -11.01
CA ARG A 415 1.59 -1.82 -10.39
C ARG A 415 0.99 -0.74 -9.51
N TRP A 416 1.40 -0.70 -8.25
CA TRP A 416 1.05 0.33 -7.29
C TRP A 416 2.32 1.05 -6.82
N ASP A 417 2.45 2.30 -7.23
CA ASP A 417 3.51 3.20 -6.82
C ASP A 417 3.07 3.89 -5.51
N CYS A 418 3.84 3.70 -4.43
CA CYS A 418 3.50 4.28 -3.12
C CYS A 418 3.86 5.76 -3.02
N GLU A 419 3.14 6.50 -2.17
CA GLU A 419 3.47 7.89 -1.79
C GLU A 419 4.25 7.91 -0.47
N GLU A 420 3.85 7.10 0.53
CA GLU A 420 4.40 7.19 1.89
C GLU A 420 5.79 6.52 2.03
N THR A 421 6.17 5.68 1.06
CA THR A 421 7.37 4.84 1.07
C THR A 421 8.02 4.73 -0.32
N ASP A 422 9.29 4.33 -0.34
CA ASP A 422 10.05 4.03 -1.57
C ASP A 422 9.73 2.62 -2.11
N GLN A 423 8.45 2.26 -2.09
CA GLN A 423 7.97 0.91 -2.42
C GLN A 423 7.07 0.93 -3.65
N ILE A 424 7.18 -0.14 -4.44
CA ILE A 424 6.29 -0.41 -5.56
C ILE A 424 5.76 -1.83 -5.41
N TRP A 425 4.46 -1.95 -5.16
CA TRP A 425 3.77 -3.24 -5.11
C TRP A 425 3.41 -3.68 -6.51
N ALA A 426 3.64 -4.96 -6.81
CA ALA A 426 3.35 -5.48 -8.13
C ALA A 426 2.86 -6.92 -8.07
N SER A 427 1.95 -7.26 -8.98
CA SER A 427 1.44 -8.61 -9.16
C SER A 427 1.17 -8.86 -10.63
N CYS A 428 1.32 -10.11 -11.06
CA CYS A 428 1.05 -10.51 -12.43
C CYS A 428 0.05 -11.65 -12.50
N ALA A 429 -0.96 -11.57 -13.37
CA ALA A 429 -1.97 -12.60 -13.57
C ALA A 429 -2.05 -13.07 -15.02
N ASP A 430 -2.30 -14.36 -15.23
CA ASP A 430 -2.59 -14.92 -16.55
C ASP A 430 -4.02 -14.58 -16.98
N VAL A 431 -4.15 -14.02 -18.17
CA VAL A 431 -5.43 -13.76 -18.83
C VAL A 431 -5.42 -14.31 -20.25
N GLU A 432 -6.58 -14.76 -20.72
CA GLU A 432 -6.77 -15.16 -22.11
C GLU A 432 -7.62 -14.11 -22.81
N VAL A 433 -7.07 -13.47 -23.84
CA VAL A 433 -7.80 -12.49 -24.67
C VAL A 433 -8.40 -13.22 -25.86
N VAL A 434 -9.70 -13.06 -26.06
CA VAL A 434 -10.48 -13.65 -27.16
C VAL A 434 -11.17 -12.56 -27.97
N ALA A 435 -11.71 -12.96 -29.13
CA ALA A 435 -12.41 -12.06 -30.06
C ALA A 435 -13.73 -11.50 -29.50
#